data_AF-A0AA42HCI5-F1
#
_entry.id   AF-A0AA42HCI5-F1
#
_cell.length_a   1.000
_cell.length_b   1.000
_cell.length_c   1.000
_cell.angle_alpha   90.00
_cell.angle_beta   90.00
_cell.angle_gamma   90.00
#
_symmetry.space_group_name_H-M   'P 1'
#
loop_
_entity.id
_entity.type
_entity.pdbx_description
1 polymer ?
#
loop_
_entity_poly.entity_id
_entity_poly.type
_entity_poly.pdbx_seq_one_letter_code
_entity_poly.pdbx_strand_id
1 'polypeptide(L)'
;MSEEILINITPMESRVAVVENGVLQEVHVERTLRRGIVGNIYKGKVVRVLPGMQAAFVDVGLERAAFIHAAEISTREGSAVESIGALVHEGQSLVVQVTKDPIGTKGARLTTHLSIPSRYLVYMPRTSHVGISLKIEDEHERERLKQVVAKCVEAEGIVERGGFILRTAAEGAGEDEILADIRYLRRLWDQIDAQIQTVGAPTMIYEDLSLALRTLRDLVNPRIEKIRVDSRENFQKITQFVEELMPEIADRLEHYPGERPIFDLYGVEDEVQKALERKVLLKSGGYLIIDPTEAMTTIDVNTGAFVGHRNLEETIFKTNLEAATAIARQLRLRNLGGIIIIDFIDMEDEEHRRQVLRTLEKQLERDHAKTNIIGITELGLVQMTRKRTRESLVQVLCEPCPSCQGRGMLKTAETICYEIFREILREARAYQADSYLVLANQKVVDRLLDEESGNVADLELFIGRPIKFQVEAMYSQEQYDVVLL
;
A
#
# COMPACT_ATOMS: atom_id res chain seq x y z
N MET A 1 24.80 -12.72 -1.96
CA MET A 1 24.02 -11.71 -2.69
C MET A 1 23.90 -10.56 -1.72
N SER A 2 24.38 -9.38 -2.10
CA SER A 2 24.45 -8.23 -1.20
C SER A 2 23.09 -7.53 -1.17
N GLU A 3 22.43 -7.58 -0.02
CA GLU A 3 21.21 -6.79 0.24
C GLU A 3 21.60 -5.54 1.05
N GLU A 4 21.13 -4.37 0.62
CA GLU A 4 21.35 -3.09 1.30
C GLU A 4 20.00 -2.40 1.56
N ILE A 5 19.86 -1.78 2.74
CA ILE A 5 18.74 -0.88 3.05
C ILE A 5 19.24 0.55 2.98
N LEU A 6 18.54 1.39 2.22
CA LEU A 6 18.82 2.81 2.08
C LEU A 6 17.68 3.60 2.73
N ILE A 7 18.01 4.46 3.68
CA ILE A 7 17.06 5.28 4.43
C ILE A 7 17.36 6.74 4.07
N ASN A 8 16.39 7.38 3.41
CA ASN A 8 16.39 8.79 3.06
C ASN A 8 15.34 9.51 3.91
N ILE A 9 15.78 10.42 4.80
CA ILE A 9 14.88 11.15 5.69
C ILE A 9 15.02 12.66 5.46
N THR A 10 13.92 13.28 5.04
CA THR A 10 13.78 14.72 4.89
C THR A 10 12.67 15.25 5.81
N PRO A 11 12.56 16.57 6.04
CA PRO A 11 11.44 17.13 6.83
C PRO A 11 10.05 16.80 6.25
N MET A 12 9.95 16.63 4.93
CA MET A 12 8.68 16.45 4.22
C MET A 12 8.27 14.98 4.11
N GLU A 13 9.24 14.07 4.02
CA GLU A 13 8.99 12.64 3.89
C GLU A 13 10.17 11.79 4.36
N SER A 14 9.84 10.57 4.78
CA SER A 14 10.78 9.46 5.00
C SER A 14 10.60 8.43 3.90
N ARG A 15 11.70 7.98 3.32
CA ARG A 15 11.72 6.95 2.28
C ARG A 15 12.72 5.87 2.63
N VAL A 16 12.34 4.61 2.42
CA VAL A 16 13.19 3.46 2.65
C VAL A 16 13.19 2.57 1.42
N ALA A 17 14.36 2.24 0.91
CA ALA A 17 14.54 1.37 -0.24
C ALA A 17 15.32 0.12 0.15
N VAL A 18 14.87 -1.04 -0.33
CA VAL A 18 15.58 -2.31 -0.24
C VAL A 18 16.20 -2.61 -1.59
N VAL A 19 17.52 -2.72 -1.64
CA VAL A 19 18.30 -2.92 -2.86
C VAL A 19 19.02 -4.26 -2.79
N GLU A 20 18.84 -5.11 -3.79
CA GLU A 20 19.52 -6.41 -3.91
C GLU A 20 20.43 -6.38 -5.14
N ASN A 21 21.74 -6.58 -4.94
CA ASN A 21 22.76 -6.53 -6.00
C ASN A 21 22.67 -5.25 -6.88
N GLY A 22 22.43 -4.09 -6.26
CA GLY A 22 22.30 -2.81 -6.96
C GLY A 22 20.95 -2.58 -7.66
N VAL A 23 19.99 -3.48 -7.52
CA VAL A 23 18.65 -3.35 -8.12
C VAL A 23 17.60 -3.12 -7.03
N LEU A 24 16.77 -2.09 -7.20
CA LEU A 24 15.65 -1.79 -6.30
C LEU A 24 14.64 -2.96 -6.29
N GLN A 25 14.35 -3.47 -5.09
CA GLN A 25 13.37 -4.54 -4.85
C GLN A 25 12.08 -3.99 -4.23
N GLU A 26 12.21 -3.14 -3.22
CA GLU A 26 11.10 -2.55 -2.50
C GLU A 26 11.36 -1.08 -2.19
N VAL A 27 10.31 -0.28 -2.22
CA VAL A 27 10.35 1.11 -1.77
C VAL A 27 9.18 1.38 -0.83
N HIS A 28 9.45 2.16 0.20
CA HIS A 28 8.47 2.62 1.17
C HIS A 28 8.57 4.12 1.26
N VAL A 29 7.43 4.80 1.19
CA VAL A 29 7.33 6.25 1.25
C VAL A 29 6.29 6.60 2.29
N GLU A 30 6.68 7.45 3.24
CA GLU A 30 5.81 7.99 4.28
C GLU A 30 5.95 9.51 4.31
N ARG A 31 4.87 10.23 3.99
CA ARG A 31 4.83 11.70 4.03
C ARG A 31 4.58 12.15 5.47
N THR A 32 5.35 13.11 5.99
CA THR A 32 5.24 13.55 7.39
C THR A 32 3.82 14.00 7.76
N LEU A 33 3.15 14.74 6.86
CA LEU A 33 1.79 15.24 7.05
C LEU A 33 0.69 14.17 6.93
N ARG A 34 1.00 13.00 6.35
CA ARG A 34 0.06 11.89 6.16
C ARG A 34 0.50 10.64 6.90
N ARG A 35 1.28 10.79 7.97
CA ARG A 35 1.73 9.65 8.77
C ARG A 35 0.51 8.93 9.35
N GLY A 36 0.37 7.66 9.02
CA GLY A 36 -0.68 6.80 9.55
C GLY A 36 -0.57 6.70 11.08
N ILE A 37 -1.72 6.59 11.73
CA ILE A 37 -1.81 6.46 13.19
C ILE A 37 -2.07 5.01 13.62
N VAL A 38 -2.12 4.07 12.68
CA VAL A 38 -2.23 2.64 12.96
C VAL A 38 -1.09 2.20 13.88
N GLY A 39 -1.46 1.48 14.94
CA GLY A 39 -0.53 1.03 15.98
C GLY A 39 -0.45 1.97 17.18
N ASN A 40 -0.79 3.25 17.02
CA ASN A 40 -0.78 4.21 18.11
C ASN A 40 -1.82 3.85 19.18
N ILE A 41 -1.49 4.12 20.44
CA ILE A 41 -2.35 3.89 21.59
C ILE A 41 -2.77 5.25 22.15
N TYR A 42 -4.08 5.41 22.36
CA TYR A 42 -4.69 6.62 22.87
C TYR A 42 -5.51 6.30 24.12
N LYS A 43 -5.59 7.27 25.04
CA LYS A 43 -6.63 7.30 26.07
C LYS A 43 -7.73 8.20 25.56
N GLY A 44 -8.81 7.60 25.05
CA GLY A 44 -9.95 8.30 24.48
C GLY A 44 -11.11 8.44 25.45
N LYS A 45 -12.09 9.26 25.09
CA LYS A 45 -13.35 9.44 25.82
C LYS A 45 -14.53 9.04 24.94
N VAL A 46 -15.38 8.16 25.43
CA VAL A 46 -16.60 7.74 24.72
C VAL A 46 -17.52 8.95 24.60
N VAL A 47 -17.81 9.38 23.38
CA VAL A 47 -18.68 10.54 23.11
C VAL A 47 -20.11 10.13 22.83
N ARG A 48 -20.32 8.95 22.25
CA ARG A 48 -21.65 8.46 21.89
C ARG A 48 -21.68 6.95 21.80
N VAL A 49 -22.73 6.34 22.33
CA VAL A 49 -22.98 4.90 22.21
C VAL A 49 -24.14 4.65 21.24
N LEU A 50 -23.97 3.72 20.30
CA LEU A 50 -24.97 3.35 19.30
C LEU A 50 -25.32 1.85 19.41
N PRO A 51 -26.32 1.49 20.24
CA PRO A 51 -26.75 0.09 20.40
C PRO A 51 -27.19 -0.59 19.10
N GLY A 52 -27.85 0.15 18.20
CA GLY A 52 -28.31 -0.38 16.91
C GLY A 52 -27.17 -0.82 15.98
N MET A 53 -25.96 -0.31 16.18
CA MET A 53 -24.75 -0.67 15.40
C MET A 53 -23.74 -1.46 16.22
N GLN A 54 -24.06 -1.83 17.46
CA GLN A 54 -23.14 -2.47 18.42
C GLN A 54 -21.79 -1.77 18.50
N ALA A 55 -21.81 -0.44 18.57
CA ALA A 55 -20.60 0.37 18.47
C ALA A 55 -20.66 1.67 19.28
N ALA A 56 -19.49 2.24 19.54
CA ALA A 56 -19.32 3.52 20.20
C ALA A 56 -18.35 4.42 19.43
N PHE A 57 -18.60 5.73 19.50
CA PHE A 57 -17.67 6.75 19.05
C PHE A 57 -16.80 7.19 20.21
N VAL A 58 -15.50 7.27 19.98
CA VAL A 58 -14.48 7.63 20.96
C VAL A 58 -13.71 8.82 20.43
N ASP A 59 -13.70 9.90 21.20
CA ASP A 59 -12.81 11.03 20.97
C ASP A 59 -11.40 10.67 21.46
N VAL A 60 -10.45 10.71 20.55
CA VAL A 60 -9.02 10.42 20.77
C VAL A 60 -8.14 11.64 20.46
N GLY A 61 -8.73 12.83 20.31
CA GLY A 61 -8.01 14.07 20.00
C GLY A 61 -7.71 14.26 18.51
N LEU A 62 -8.34 13.47 17.64
CA LEU A 62 -8.29 13.64 16.18
C LEU A 62 -9.42 14.57 15.73
N GLU A 63 -9.31 15.10 14.51
CA GLU A 63 -10.38 15.94 13.92
C GLU A 63 -11.75 15.27 13.88
N ARG A 64 -11.79 13.93 13.86
CA ARG A 64 -13.01 13.14 13.84
C ARG A 64 -12.97 12.06 14.92
N ALA A 65 -14.12 11.84 15.55
CA ALA A 65 -14.30 10.75 16.49
C ALA A 65 -14.03 9.40 15.80
N ALA A 66 -13.21 8.59 16.46
CA ALA A 66 -12.92 7.23 16.03
C ALA A 66 -14.04 6.28 16.46
N PHE A 67 -14.10 5.10 15.86
CA PHE A 67 -15.17 4.12 16.04
C PHE A 67 -14.61 2.83 16.63
N ILE A 68 -15.32 2.26 17.61
CA ILE A 68 -15.04 0.94 18.18
C ILE A 68 -16.30 0.07 18.18
N HIS A 69 -16.15 -1.21 17.84
CA HIS A 69 -17.23 -2.20 17.84
C HIS A 69 -17.23 -3.00 19.15
N ALA A 70 -18.39 -3.48 19.62
CA ALA A 70 -18.52 -4.24 20.87
C ALA A 70 -17.58 -5.45 20.95
N ALA A 71 -17.39 -6.14 19.83
CA ALA A 71 -16.47 -7.28 19.73
C ALA A 71 -14.98 -6.93 19.98
N GLU A 72 -14.60 -5.66 19.85
CA GLU A 72 -13.23 -5.17 20.09
C GLU A 72 -13.02 -4.67 21.53
N ILE A 73 -14.09 -4.68 22.34
CA ILE A 73 -14.10 -4.31 23.76
C ILE A 73 -14.26 -5.56 24.64
N SER A 74 -15.03 -6.54 24.17
CA SER A 74 -15.39 -7.72 24.94
C SER A 74 -14.14 -8.52 25.36
N THR A 75 -13.98 -8.71 26.66
CA THR A 75 -12.79 -9.33 27.27
C THR A 75 -12.89 -10.86 27.40
N ARG A 76 -13.96 -11.49 26.91
CA ARG A 76 -14.21 -12.93 27.09
C ARG A 76 -14.16 -13.67 25.77
N GLU A 77 -13.06 -14.39 25.53
CA GLU A 77 -12.95 -15.36 24.45
C GLU A 77 -14.04 -16.44 24.64
N GLY A 78 -14.98 -16.53 23.69
CA GLY A 78 -15.97 -17.62 23.61
C GLY A 78 -17.36 -17.37 24.21
N SER A 79 -17.66 -16.21 24.82
CA SER A 79 -19.03 -15.85 25.21
C SER A 79 -19.75 -15.01 24.15
N ALA A 80 -21.09 -15.03 24.13
CA ALA A 80 -21.88 -14.14 23.30
C ALA A 80 -21.44 -12.68 23.53
N VAL A 81 -21.19 -11.94 22.45
CA VAL A 81 -20.76 -10.54 22.51
C VAL A 81 -21.83 -9.75 23.26
N GLU A 82 -21.48 -9.21 24.43
CA GLU A 82 -22.38 -8.38 25.23
C GLU A 82 -22.74 -7.12 24.43
N SER A 83 -23.95 -6.61 24.68
CA SER A 83 -24.40 -5.40 24.00
C SER A 83 -23.48 -4.22 24.32
N ILE A 84 -23.19 -3.37 23.35
CA ILE A 84 -22.29 -2.22 23.55
C ILE A 84 -22.67 -1.33 24.75
N GLY A 85 -23.96 -1.16 25.03
CA GLY A 85 -24.44 -0.35 26.17
C GLY A 85 -24.16 -0.96 27.55
N ALA A 86 -23.88 -2.26 27.61
CA ALA A 86 -23.40 -2.91 28.83
C ALA A 86 -21.87 -2.79 28.99
N LEU A 87 -21.15 -2.66 27.87
CA LEU A 87 -19.69 -2.58 27.84
C LEU A 87 -19.16 -1.17 28.11
N VAL A 88 -19.82 -0.15 27.56
CA VAL A 88 -19.38 1.25 27.68
C VAL A 88 -20.55 2.22 27.84
N HIS A 89 -20.28 3.34 28.51
CA HIS A 89 -21.21 4.47 28.64
C HIS A 89 -20.60 5.78 28.16
N GLU A 90 -21.45 6.76 27.84
CA GLU A 90 -21.01 8.08 27.40
C GLU A 90 -20.22 8.79 28.51
N GLY A 91 -19.11 9.41 28.15
CA GLY A 91 -18.17 10.05 29.07
C GLY A 91 -17.08 9.13 29.64
N GLN A 92 -17.21 7.80 29.48
CA GLN A 92 -16.22 6.84 29.96
C GLN A 92 -14.87 7.02 29.25
N SER A 93 -13.77 6.95 30.00
CA SER A 93 -12.43 6.90 29.42
C SER A 93 -12.07 5.47 29.02
N LEU A 94 -11.47 5.30 27.84
CA LEU A 94 -11.09 4.01 27.29
C LEU A 94 -9.69 4.08 26.67
N VAL A 95 -8.84 3.11 27.01
CA VAL A 95 -7.54 2.94 26.32
C VAL A 95 -7.77 2.11 25.07
N VAL A 96 -7.36 2.66 23.93
CA VAL A 96 -7.65 2.11 22.61
C VAL A 96 -6.42 2.17 21.72
N GLN A 97 -6.26 1.15 20.88
CA GLN A 97 -5.26 1.12 19.81
C GLN A 97 -5.94 1.30 18.46
N VAL A 98 -5.31 2.04 17.56
CA VAL A 98 -5.80 2.20 16.18
C VAL A 98 -5.43 0.97 15.35
N THR A 99 -6.45 0.32 14.77
CA THR A 99 -6.28 -0.83 13.87
C THR A 99 -6.38 -0.46 12.40
N LYS A 100 -7.10 0.63 12.07
CA LYS A 100 -7.21 1.18 10.72
C LYS A 100 -7.23 2.70 10.77
N ASP A 101 -6.50 3.32 9.86
CA ASP A 101 -6.52 4.76 9.62
C ASP A 101 -7.94 5.26 9.24
N PRO A 102 -8.24 6.56 9.46
CA PRO A 102 -9.46 7.16 8.97
C PRO A 102 -9.49 7.12 7.42
N ILE A 103 -10.64 6.77 6.84
CA ILE A 103 -10.82 6.67 5.39
C ILE A 103 -12.01 7.51 4.96
N GLY A 104 -11.76 8.49 4.09
CA GLY A 104 -12.80 9.34 3.50
C GLY A 104 -13.55 10.10 4.59
N THR A 105 -14.86 9.83 4.77
CA THR A 105 -15.70 10.40 5.83
C THR A 105 -15.68 9.62 7.15
N LYS A 106 -15.13 8.40 7.17
CA LYS A 106 -15.14 7.50 8.33
C LYS A 106 -13.93 7.75 9.24
N GLY A 107 -14.16 7.86 10.54
CA GLY A 107 -13.10 7.95 11.55
C GLY A 107 -12.28 6.66 11.64
N ALA A 108 -11.17 6.71 12.38
CA ALA A 108 -10.27 5.58 12.60
C ALA A 108 -11.00 4.41 13.29
N ARG A 109 -10.56 3.17 13.05
CA ARG A 109 -11.09 1.98 13.74
C ARG A 109 -10.22 1.64 14.94
N LEU A 110 -10.85 1.39 16.08
CA LEU A 110 -10.18 1.15 17.35
C LEU A 110 -10.39 -0.27 17.87
N THR A 111 -9.50 -0.69 18.77
CA THR A 111 -9.62 -1.91 19.58
C THR A 111 -9.11 -1.68 21.00
N THR A 112 -9.64 -2.43 21.98
CA THR A 112 -9.07 -2.46 23.35
C THR A 112 -8.09 -3.62 23.55
N HIS A 113 -7.97 -4.51 22.56
CA HIS A 113 -6.97 -5.57 22.53
C HIS A 113 -5.64 -4.98 22.06
N LEU A 114 -4.94 -4.33 22.99
CA LEU A 114 -3.65 -3.72 22.73
C LEU A 114 -2.63 -4.78 22.30
N SER A 115 -1.80 -4.43 21.32
CA SER A 115 -0.76 -5.29 20.78
C SER A 115 0.49 -4.47 20.50
N ILE A 116 1.66 -4.94 20.94
CA ILE A 116 2.93 -4.26 20.73
C ILE A 116 3.88 -5.22 20.00
N PRO A 117 4.14 -5.00 18.69
CA PRO A 117 5.04 -5.84 17.92
C PRO A 117 6.51 -5.45 18.11
N SER A 118 7.33 -6.43 18.51
CA SER A 118 8.80 -6.42 18.33
C SER A 118 9.17 -7.19 17.05
N ARG A 119 10.44 -7.55 16.88
CA ARG A 119 10.90 -8.27 15.68
C ARG A 119 10.34 -9.69 15.60
N TYR A 120 10.50 -10.46 16.66
CA TYR A 120 10.14 -11.87 16.75
C TYR A 120 8.81 -12.11 17.45
N LEU A 121 8.40 -11.20 18.34
CA LEU A 121 7.22 -11.36 19.18
C LEU A 121 6.19 -10.23 18.99
N VAL A 122 4.96 -10.51 19.37
CA VAL A 122 3.93 -9.49 19.62
C VAL A 122 3.45 -9.68 21.04
N TYR A 123 3.59 -8.65 21.87
CA TYR A 123 3.11 -8.67 23.24
C TYR A 123 1.64 -8.26 23.32
N MET A 124 0.87 -9.04 24.09
CA MET A 124 -0.56 -8.88 24.29
C MET A 124 -0.85 -8.81 25.81
N PRO A 125 -0.98 -7.62 26.43
CA PRO A 125 -1.06 -7.48 27.89
C PRO A 125 -2.33 -8.04 28.53
N ARG A 126 -3.41 -8.25 27.76
CA ARG A 126 -4.71 -8.72 28.27
C ARG A 126 -5.03 -10.17 27.90
N THR A 127 -4.04 -10.86 27.34
CA THR A 127 -4.14 -12.24 26.89
C THR A 127 -3.06 -13.03 27.63
N SER A 128 -3.27 -14.30 27.94
CA SER A 128 -2.24 -15.13 28.63
C SER A 128 -1.66 -16.24 27.75
N HIS A 129 -2.21 -16.46 26.55
CA HIS A 129 -1.75 -17.53 25.67
C HIS A 129 -0.51 -17.14 24.86
N VAL A 130 0.33 -18.13 24.55
CA VAL A 130 1.41 -18.02 23.56
C VAL A 130 0.90 -18.51 22.21
N GLY A 131 0.73 -17.59 21.27
CA GLY A 131 0.33 -17.87 19.89
C GLY A 131 1.52 -18.04 18.96
N ILE A 132 1.33 -18.72 17.83
CA ILE A 132 2.33 -18.80 16.75
C ILE A 132 1.70 -18.36 15.44
N SER A 133 2.46 -17.61 14.65
CA SER A 133 2.10 -17.26 13.27
C SER A 133 1.74 -18.49 12.45
N LEU A 134 0.60 -18.43 11.75
CA LEU A 134 0.14 -19.48 10.85
C LEU A 134 1.09 -19.74 9.66
N LYS A 135 2.04 -18.84 9.39
CA LYS A 135 3.02 -18.99 8.30
C LYS A 135 4.18 -19.94 8.63
N ILE A 136 4.43 -20.22 9.90
CA ILE A 136 5.41 -21.23 10.28
C ILE A 136 4.68 -22.56 10.11
N GLU A 137 5.04 -23.41 9.17
CA GLU A 137 4.31 -24.67 8.90
C GLU A 137 4.95 -25.88 9.60
N ASP A 138 6.23 -25.78 9.97
CA ASP A 138 6.95 -26.85 10.66
C ASP A 138 6.49 -26.97 12.13
N GLU A 139 5.88 -28.11 12.44
CA GLU A 139 5.34 -28.39 13.77
C GLU A 139 6.44 -28.64 14.82
N HIS A 140 7.62 -29.12 14.41
CA HIS A 140 8.75 -29.27 15.32
C HIS A 140 9.29 -27.90 15.75
N GLU A 141 9.43 -26.98 14.79
CA GLU A 141 9.88 -25.62 15.05
C GLU A 141 8.88 -24.83 15.91
N ARG A 142 7.58 -25.04 15.68
CA ARG A 142 6.52 -24.47 16.51
C ARG A 142 6.63 -24.86 17.97
N GLU A 143 6.83 -26.15 18.23
CA GLU A 143 6.98 -26.67 19.58
C GLU A 143 8.27 -26.16 20.23
N ARG A 144 9.38 -26.13 19.48
CA ARG A 144 10.65 -25.54 19.93
C ARG A 144 10.48 -24.09 20.37
N LEU A 145 9.89 -23.24 19.53
CA LEU A 145 9.72 -21.81 19.82
C LEU A 145 8.80 -21.57 21.01
N LYS A 146 7.71 -22.33 21.16
CA LYS A 146 6.85 -22.30 22.35
C LYS A 146 7.65 -22.59 23.63
N GLN A 147 8.49 -23.63 23.60
CA GLN A 147 9.32 -24.00 24.74
C GLN A 147 10.36 -22.93 25.07
N VAL A 148 10.98 -22.32 24.05
CA VAL A 148 11.93 -21.21 24.23
C VAL A 148 11.26 -20.02 24.89
N VAL A 149 10.08 -19.59 24.40
CA VAL A 149 9.33 -18.49 25.02
C VAL A 149 8.94 -18.83 26.45
N ALA A 150 8.42 -20.04 26.70
CA ALA A 150 8.05 -20.47 28.05
C ALA A 150 9.23 -20.41 29.03
N LYS A 151 10.41 -20.90 28.62
CA LYS A 151 11.64 -20.83 29.41
C LYS A 151 12.08 -19.39 29.69
N CYS A 152 12.07 -18.53 28.67
CA CYS A 152 12.46 -17.13 28.82
C CYS A 152 11.51 -16.38 29.78
N VAL A 153 10.20 -16.62 29.66
CA VAL A 153 9.17 -16.03 30.51
C VAL A 153 9.33 -16.48 31.97
N GLU A 154 9.64 -17.76 32.19
CA GLU A 154 9.93 -18.30 33.53
C GLU A 154 11.23 -17.72 34.11
N ALA A 155 12.30 -17.65 33.32
CA ALA A 155 13.60 -17.12 33.73
C ALA A 155 13.54 -15.64 34.16
N GLU A 156 12.70 -14.84 33.50
CA GLU A 156 12.48 -13.43 33.84
C GLU A 156 11.50 -13.23 35.00
N GLY A 157 10.94 -14.31 35.56
CA GLY A 157 10.00 -14.26 36.68
C GLY A 157 8.70 -13.53 36.33
N ILE A 158 8.21 -13.67 35.10
CA ILE A 158 7.02 -12.96 34.62
C ILE A 158 5.77 -13.61 35.23
N VAL A 159 5.35 -13.08 36.38
CA VAL A 159 4.12 -13.48 37.05
C VAL A 159 2.94 -12.78 36.35
N GLU A 160 2.34 -13.50 35.40
CA GLU A 160 1.04 -13.27 34.73
C GLU A 160 0.58 -11.81 34.57
N ARG A 161 0.92 -11.15 33.46
CA ARG A 161 0.15 -10.02 32.89
C ARG A 161 0.24 -9.87 31.36
N GLY A 162 0.47 -10.95 30.60
CA GLY A 162 0.46 -10.84 29.14
C GLY A 162 0.92 -12.09 28.40
N GLY A 163 0.51 -12.16 27.14
CA GLY A 163 0.74 -13.26 26.21
C GLY A 163 1.64 -12.79 25.07
N PHE A 164 2.18 -13.75 24.33
CA PHE A 164 3.10 -13.47 23.23
C PHE A 164 2.64 -14.18 21.97
N ILE A 165 2.74 -13.53 20.82
CA ILE A 165 2.53 -14.16 19.53
C ILE A 165 3.86 -14.19 18.79
N LEU A 166 4.35 -15.39 18.47
CA LEU A 166 5.54 -15.59 17.65
C LEU A 166 5.26 -15.19 16.19
N ARG A 167 6.02 -14.21 15.69
CA ARG A 167 5.98 -13.73 14.30
C ARG A 167 6.74 -14.71 13.40
N THR A 168 6.50 -14.62 12.09
CA THR A 168 7.24 -15.43 11.11
C THR A 168 8.75 -15.22 11.16
N ALA A 169 9.20 -14.02 11.54
CA ALA A 169 10.63 -13.74 11.71
C ALA A 169 11.29 -14.56 12.85
N ALA A 170 10.50 -15.14 13.77
CA ALA A 170 11.02 -15.94 14.88
C ALA A 170 11.49 -17.34 14.45
N GLU A 171 11.20 -17.76 13.21
CA GLU A 171 11.64 -19.04 12.69
C GLU A 171 13.18 -19.13 12.68
N GLY A 172 13.73 -20.15 13.33
CA GLY A 172 15.17 -20.32 13.51
C GLY A 172 15.81 -19.43 14.57
N ALA A 173 15.05 -18.56 15.25
CA ALA A 173 15.59 -17.66 16.27
C ALA A 173 16.11 -18.41 17.50
N GLY A 174 17.21 -17.88 18.06
CA GLY A 174 17.84 -18.38 19.27
C GLY A 174 17.13 -17.96 20.55
N GLU A 175 17.48 -18.58 21.67
CA GLU A 175 16.92 -18.24 22.99
C GLU A 175 17.29 -16.80 23.41
N ASP A 176 18.53 -16.38 23.19
CA ASP A 176 19.02 -15.04 23.55
C ASP A 176 18.27 -13.92 22.80
N GLU A 177 17.95 -14.15 21.52
CA GLU A 177 17.22 -13.20 20.66
C GLU A 177 15.77 -13.02 21.14
N ILE A 178 15.09 -14.14 21.43
CA ILE A 178 13.73 -14.14 21.97
C ILE A 178 13.69 -13.48 23.35
N LEU A 179 14.69 -13.75 24.20
CA LEU A 179 14.79 -13.15 25.52
C LEU A 179 15.00 -11.63 25.47
N ALA A 180 15.83 -11.14 24.53
CA ALA A 180 16.02 -9.71 24.31
C ALA A 180 14.71 -9.02 23.91
N ASP A 181 13.95 -9.62 22.99
CA ASP A 181 12.64 -9.14 22.56
C ASP A 181 11.63 -9.08 23.74
N ILE A 182 11.58 -10.12 24.57
CA ILE A 182 10.71 -10.15 25.77
C ILE A 182 11.06 -9.01 26.73
N ARG A 183 12.35 -8.81 27.01
CA ARG A 183 12.81 -7.75 27.92
C ARG A 183 12.47 -6.36 27.40
N TYR A 184 12.63 -6.12 26.11
CA TYR A 184 12.23 -4.85 25.50
C TYR A 184 10.73 -4.63 25.59
N LEU A 185 9.93 -5.61 25.14
CA LEU A 185 8.47 -5.49 25.14
C LEU A 185 7.94 -5.21 26.54
N ARG A 186 8.55 -5.81 27.56
CA ARG A 186 8.24 -5.53 28.96
C ARG A 186 8.57 -4.09 29.34
N ARG A 187 9.78 -3.61 29.09
CA ARG A 187 10.17 -2.22 29.41
C ARG A 187 9.27 -1.20 28.73
N LEU A 188 8.97 -1.42 27.45
CA LEU A 188 8.07 -0.56 26.70
C LEU A 188 6.65 -0.60 27.27
N TRP A 189 6.15 -1.78 27.61
CA TRP A 189 4.84 -1.91 28.24
C TRP A 189 4.78 -1.24 29.61
N ASP A 190 5.81 -1.39 30.45
CA ASP A 190 5.88 -0.75 31.77
C ASP A 190 5.80 0.79 31.64
N GLN A 191 6.44 1.38 30.62
CA GLN A 191 6.34 2.80 30.31
C GLN A 191 4.92 3.19 29.86
N ILE A 192 4.30 2.39 28.99
CA ILE A 192 2.94 2.63 28.48
C ILE A 192 1.91 2.50 29.61
N ASP A 193 2.01 1.49 30.47
CA ASP A 193 1.10 1.28 31.60
C ASP A 193 1.22 2.43 32.62
N ALA A 194 2.44 2.87 32.93
CA ALA A 194 2.66 4.05 33.78
C ALA A 194 2.01 5.32 33.20
N GLN A 195 2.09 5.53 31.87
CA GLN A 195 1.41 6.64 31.22
C GLN A 195 -0.11 6.48 31.23
N ILE A 196 -0.65 5.29 30.96
CA ILE A 196 -2.09 4.99 31.00
C ILE A 196 -2.72 5.44 32.33
N GLN A 197 -2.03 5.23 33.46
CA GLN A 197 -2.52 5.60 34.78
C GLN A 197 -2.46 7.11 35.06
N THR A 198 -1.53 7.84 34.44
CA THR A 198 -1.22 9.23 34.78
C THR A 198 -1.88 10.26 33.86
N VAL A 199 -2.04 9.98 32.56
CA VAL A 199 -2.59 10.96 31.61
C VAL A 199 -4.13 11.02 31.62
N GLY A 200 -4.67 12.21 31.39
CA GLY A 200 -6.12 12.44 31.15
C GLY A 200 -6.53 12.12 29.72
N ALA A 201 -7.83 11.95 29.46
CA ALA A 201 -8.38 11.79 28.11
C ALA A 201 -8.91 13.13 27.55
N PRO A 202 -8.77 13.42 26.25
CA PRO A 202 -8.11 12.63 25.21
C PRO A 202 -6.60 12.90 25.10
N THR A 203 -5.76 11.87 25.15
CA THR A 203 -4.29 12.01 24.97
C THR A 203 -3.70 10.80 24.24
N MET A 204 -2.68 11.02 23.41
CA MET A 204 -1.85 9.95 22.82
C MET A 204 -0.88 9.42 23.88
N ILE A 205 -0.91 8.10 24.12
CA ILE A 205 -0.02 7.42 25.08
C ILE A 205 1.23 6.91 24.36
N TYR A 206 1.03 6.25 23.22
CA TYR A 206 2.13 5.64 22.48
C TYR A 206 1.95 5.93 21.00
N GLU A 207 3.06 6.33 20.37
CA GLU A 207 3.17 6.48 18.93
C GLU A 207 3.99 5.30 18.39
N ASP A 208 3.45 4.60 17.38
CA ASP A 208 4.15 3.47 16.77
C ASP A 208 5.38 3.92 15.97
N LEU A 209 6.26 2.97 15.69
CA LEU A 209 7.55 3.19 15.05
C LEU A 209 7.43 4.01 13.74
N SER A 210 8.37 4.94 13.55
CA SER A 210 8.54 5.65 12.27
C SER A 210 8.80 4.67 11.14
N LEU A 211 8.58 5.09 9.88
CA LEU A 211 8.83 4.20 8.74
C LEU A 211 10.21 3.54 8.79
N ALA A 212 11.27 4.31 9.07
CA ALA A 212 12.64 3.79 9.15
C ALA A 212 12.75 2.65 10.18
N LEU A 213 12.30 2.89 11.42
CA LEU A 213 12.38 1.90 12.50
C LEU A 213 11.48 0.68 12.25
N ARG A 214 10.29 0.90 11.69
CA ARG A 214 9.35 -0.16 11.30
C ARG A 214 9.93 -1.06 10.22
N THR A 215 10.55 -0.46 9.20
CA THR A 215 11.22 -1.18 8.13
C THR A 215 12.41 -1.98 8.68
N LEU A 216 13.20 -1.41 9.59
CA LEU A 216 14.30 -2.15 10.22
C LEU A 216 13.79 -3.36 11.02
N ARG A 217 12.72 -3.20 11.81
CA ARG A 217 12.11 -4.30 12.55
C ARG A 217 11.56 -5.40 11.64
N ASP A 218 10.93 -5.03 10.53
CA ASP A 218 10.13 -5.96 9.71
C ASP A 218 10.89 -6.58 8.53
N LEU A 219 11.86 -5.87 7.93
CA LEU A 219 12.57 -6.31 6.72
C LEU A 219 14.01 -6.78 6.97
N VAL A 220 14.61 -6.44 8.12
CA VAL A 220 16.01 -6.81 8.35
C VAL A 220 16.16 -8.31 8.54
N ASN A 221 17.01 -8.89 7.71
CA ASN A 221 17.33 -10.31 7.68
C ASN A 221 18.86 -10.50 7.65
N PRO A 222 19.37 -11.71 7.94
CA PRO A 222 20.81 -11.95 7.99
C PRO A 222 21.59 -11.66 6.70
N ARG A 223 20.92 -11.62 5.53
CA ARG A 223 21.53 -11.34 4.21
C ARG A 223 21.82 -9.85 3.97
N ILE A 224 21.27 -8.96 4.79
CA ILE A 224 21.51 -7.52 4.67
C ILE A 224 22.94 -7.24 5.09
N GLU A 225 23.74 -6.69 4.20
CA GLU A 225 25.14 -6.36 4.46
C GLU A 225 25.29 -4.97 5.07
N LYS A 226 24.49 -3.99 4.60
CA LYS A 226 24.59 -2.60 5.05
C LYS A 226 23.23 -1.92 5.15
N ILE A 227 23.08 -1.07 6.16
CA ILE A 227 21.95 -0.16 6.35
C ILE A 227 22.51 1.25 6.34
N ARG A 228 22.15 2.06 5.33
CA ARG A 228 22.69 3.41 5.16
C ARG A 228 21.63 4.46 5.44
N VAL A 229 21.95 5.40 6.33
CA VAL A 229 21.06 6.52 6.68
C VAL A 229 21.72 7.83 6.26
N ASP A 230 21.04 8.65 5.47
CA ASP A 230 21.58 9.91 4.94
C ASP A 230 21.42 11.14 5.86
N SER A 231 20.76 10.95 7.00
CA SER A 231 20.51 11.99 7.98
C SER A 231 21.24 11.69 9.29
N ARG A 232 22.18 12.56 9.67
CA ARG A 232 22.98 12.39 10.89
C ARG A 232 22.15 12.34 12.18
N GLU A 233 21.15 13.21 12.29
CA GLU A 233 20.25 13.25 13.45
C GLU A 233 19.46 11.95 13.57
N ASN A 234 18.89 11.47 12.46
CA ASN A 234 18.11 10.25 12.46
C ASN A 234 18.99 9.01 12.61
N PHE A 235 20.21 9.03 12.08
CA PHE A 235 21.18 7.97 12.31
C PHE A 235 21.41 7.75 13.81
N GLN A 236 21.63 8.82 14.59
CA GLN A 236 21.80 8.71 16.05
C GLN A 236 20.58 8.09 16.75
N LYS A 237 19.36 8.52 16.37
CA LYS A 237 18.10 7.97 16.92
C LYS A 237 17.94 6.49 16.56
N ILE A 238 18.25 6.12 15.32
CA ILE A 238 18.19 4.74 14.84
C ILE A 238 19.26 3.87 15.52
N THR A 239 20.48 4.37 15.72
CA THR A 239 21.54 3.66 16.43
C THR A 239 21.11 3.33 17.85
N GLN A 240 20.56 4.30 18.60
CA GLN A 240 20.06 4.07 19.95
C GLN A 240 18.99 2.97 19.99
N PHE A 241 18.05 3.01 19.04
CA PHE A 241 17.02 1.98 18.91
C PHE A 241 17.62 0.61 18.60
N VAL A 242 18.53 0.54 17.63
CA VAL A 242 19.18 -0.70 17.20
C VAL A 242 20.03 -1.31 18.31
N GLU A 243 20.77 -0.52 19.08
CA GLU A 243 21.56 -1.01 20.21
C GLU A 243 20.69 -1.59 21.33
N GLU A 244 19.49 -1.03 21.54
CA GLU A 244 18.56 -1.51 22.56
C GLU A 244 17.82 -2.80 22.13
N LEU A 245 17.51 -2.94 20.84
CA LEU A 245 16.58 -3.94 20.33
C LEU A 245 17.17 -5.00 19.42
N MET A 246 18.15 -4.63 18.63
CA MET A 246 18.68 -5.45 17.55
C MET A 246 20.22 -5.30 17.48
N PRO A 247 20.95 -5.62 18.56
CA PRO A 247 22.40 -5.38 18.63
C PRO A 247 23.18 -6.10 17.50
N GLU A 248 22.63 -7.20 16.98
CA GLU A 248 23.16 -7.98 15.85
C GLU A 248 23.22 -7.24 14.49
N ILE A 249 22.55 -6.09 14.35
CA ILE A 249 22.59 -5.27 13.12
C ILE A 249 23.31 -3.94 13.33
N ALA A 250 23.77 -3.67 14.56
CA ALA A 250 24.41 -2.41 14.92
C ALA A 250 25.71 -2.18 14.12
N ASP A 251 26.45 -3.25 13.84
CA ASP A 251 27.67 -3.25 13.04
C ASP A 251 27.44 -2.97 11.54
N ARG A 252 26.20 -3.17 11.05
CA ARG A 252 25.80 -2.95 9.65
C ARG A 252 25.24 -1.55 9.40
N LEU A 253 24.98 -0.79 10.47
CA LEU A 253 24.36 0.52 10.41
C LEU A 253 25.42 1.62 10.17
N GLU A 254 25.34 2.27 9.00
CA GLU A 254 26.29 3.29 8.56
C GLU A 254 25.59 4.62 8.25
N HIS A 255 26.21 5.73 8.66
CA HIS A 255 25.78 7.06 8.22
C HIS A 255 26.38 7.34 6.84
N TYR A 256 25.55 7.81 5.91
CA TYR A 256 25.98 8.22 4.58
C TYR A 256 26.15 9.76 4.52
N PRO A 257 27.40 10.28 4.49
CA PRO A 257 27.66 11.72 4.49
C PRO A 257 27.85 12.32 3.08
N GLY A 258 27.56 11.56 2.01
CA GLY A 258 27.88 11.99 0.65
C GLY A 258 27.02 13.17 0.18
N GLU A 259 27.60 14.03 -0.66
CA GLU A 259 26.89 15.19 -1.23
C GLU A 259 25.80 14.78 -2.22
N ARG A 260 26.00 13.68 -2.95
CA ARG A 260 25.00 13.15 -3.88
C ARG A 260 23.92 12.41 -3.10
N PRO A 261 22.63 12.66 -3.33
CA PRO A 261 21.55 11.96 -2.63
C PRO A 261 21.69 10.43 -2.77
N ILE A 262 21.46 9.73 -1.66
CA ILE A 262 21.70 8.28 -1.60
C ILE A 262 20.84 7.50 -2.61
N PHE A 263 19.62 7.95 -2.89
CA PHE A 263 18.75 7.32 -3.89
C PHE A 263 19.24 7.53 -5.32
N ASP A 264 19.81 8.70 -5.65
CA ASP A 264 20.40 8.97 -6.96
C ASP A 264 21.66 8.14 -7.20
N LEU A 265 22.46 7.91 -6.15
CA LEU A 265 23.68 7.11 -6.23
C LEU A 265 23.37 5.65 -6.59
N TYR A 266 22.27 5.11 -6.07
CA TYR A 266 21.85 3.72 -6.26
C TYR A 266 20.81 3.53 -7.38
N GLY A 267 20.46 4.58 -8.12
CA GLY A 267 19.45 4.52 -9.19
C GLY A 267 18.03 4.22 -8.70
N VAL A 268 17.74 4.51 -7.42
CA VAL A 268 16.42 4.26 -6.82
C VAL A 268 15.37 5.17 -7.43
N GLU A 269 15.67 6.46 -7.65
CA GLU A 269 14.72 7.40 -8.26
C GLU A 269 14.29 6.94 -9.67
N ASP A 270 15.24 6.49 -10.48
CA ASP A 270 14.96 5.99 -11.83
C ASP A 270 14.06 4.76 -11.80
N GLU A 271 14.30 3.82 -10.88
CA GLU A 271 13.46 2.62 -10.74
C GLU A 271 12.06 2.95 -10.17
N VAL A 272 11.95 3.93 -9.27
CA VAL A 272 10.66 4.44 -8.78
C VAL A 272 9.86 5.04 -9.94
N GLN A 273 10.49 5.85 -10.78
CA GLN A 273 9.79 6.46 -11.93
C GLN A 273 9.33 5.40 -12.95
N LYS A 274 10.20 4.43 -13.27
CA LYS A 274 9.82 3.28 -14.12
C LYS A 274 8.70 2.43 -13.49
N ALA A 275 8.64 2.33 -12.16
CA ALA A 275 7.58 1.61 -11.47
C ALA A 275 6.21 2.29 -11.56
N LEU A 276 6.16 3.60 -11.87
CA LEU A 276 4.90 4.31 -12.14
C LEU A 276 4.40 4.09 -13.57
N GLU A 277 5.27 3.67 -14.50
CA GLU A 277 4.88 3.42 -15.87
C GLU A 277 3.98 2.18 -16.01
N ARG A 278 3.04 2.23 -16.96
CA ARG A 278 2.20 1.08 -17.33
C ARG A 278 3.00 -0.07 -17.94
N LYS A 279 4.05 0.26 -18.70
CA LYS A 279 4.89 -0.70 -19.44
C LYS A 279 6.19 -0.96 -18.70
N VAL A 280 6.57 -2.23 -18.54
CA VAL A 280 7.84 -2.63 -17.92
C VAL A 280 8.67 -3.43 -18.92
N LEU A 281 9.86 -2.95 -19.26
CA LEU A 281 10.75 -3.66 -20.18
C LEU A 281 11.43 -4.85 -19.50
N LEU A 282 11.53 -5.96 -20.24
CA LEU A 282 12.31 -7.15 -19.89
C LEU A 282 13.69 -7.06 -20.56
N LYS A 283 14.71 -7.67 -19.95
CA LYS A 283 16.09 -7.73 -20.43
C LYS A 283 16.20 -8.36 -21.82
N SER A 284 15.37 -9.37 -22.12
CA SER A 284 15.33 -9.97 -23.45
C SER A 284 14.67 -9.10 -24.51
N GLY A 285 14.05 -7.97 -24.18
CA GLY A 285 13.35 -7.08 -25.14
C GLY A 285 11.84 -7.30 -25.23
N GLY A 286 11.31 -8.27 -24.48
CA GLY A 286 9.89 -8.35 -24.16
C GLY A 286 9.45 -7.25 -23.19
N TYR A 287 8.17 -7.20 -22.88
CA TYR A 287 7.65 -6.24 -21.91
C TYR A 287 6.38 -6.74 -21.22
N LEU A 288 6.14 -6.21 -20.03
CA LEU A 288 4.91 -6.39 -19.27
C LEU A 288 4.03 -5.15 -19.42
N ILE A 289 2.72 -5.36 -19.45
CA ILE A 289 1.72 -4.30 -19.29
C ILE A 289 0.99 -4.55 -17.98
N ILE A 290 1.04 -3.59 -17.06
CA ILE A 290 0.43 -3.71 -15.73
C ILE A 290 -0.72 -2.70 -15.65
N ASP A 291 -1.94 -3.22 -15.56
CA ASP A 291 -3.17 -2.43 -15.51
C ASP A 291 -3.92 -2.66 -14.18
N PRO A 292 -3.82 -1.71 -13.23
CA PRO A 292 -4.65 -1.73 -12.04
C PRO A 292 -6.07 -1.26 -12.38
N THR A 293 -7.07 -2.09 -12.08
CA THR A 293 -8.49 -1.72 -12.11
C THR A 293 -9.00 -1.48 -10.69
N GLU A 294 -10.29 -1.17 -10.55
CA GLU A 294 -10.93 -0.99 -9.23
C GLU A 294 -10.87 -2.26 -8.37
N ALA A 295 -11.14 -3.43 -8.96
CA ALA A 295 -11.26 -4.69 -8.23
C ALA A 295 -10.00 -5.56 -8.25
N MET A 296 -9.25 -5.53 -9.36
CA MET A 296 -8.12 -6.44 -9.60
C MET A 296 -7.00 -5.79 -10.42
N THR A 297 -5.83 -6.42 -10.46
CA THR A 297 -4.73 -5.99 -11.31
C THR A 297 -4.47 -7.04 -12.39
N THR A 298 -4.44 -6.63 -13.65
CA THR A 298 -4.12 -7.49 -14.78
C THR A 298 -2.69 -7.23 -15.25
N ILE A 299 -1.96 -8.30 -15.54
CA ILE A 299 -0.58 -8.23 -16.04
C ILE A 299 -0.49 -9.06 -17.31
N ASP A 300 -0.12 -8.41 -18.42
CA ASP A 300 0.03 -9.03 -19.73
C ASP A 300 1.50 -9.12 -20.14
N VAL A 301 1.92 -10.24 -20.73
CA VAL A 301 3.30 -10.54 -21.11
C VAL A 301 3.46 -10.55 -22.63
N ASN A 302 4.39 -9.74 -23.15
CA ASN A 302 4.64 -9.61 -24.58
C ASN A 302 6.10 -9.91 -24.92
N THR A 303 6.34 -10.59 -26.05
CA THR A 303 7.70 -10.88 -26.58
C THR A 303 8.41 -9.67 -27.18
N GLY A 304 7.65 -8.64 -27.60
CA GLY A 304 8.22 -7.40 -28.15
C GLY A 304 9.06 -7.64 -29.41
N ALA A 305 10.22 -6.99 -29.51
CA ALA A 305 11.14 -7.12 -30.64
C ALA A 305 11.99 -8.41 -30.58
N PHE A 306 11.85 -9.22 -29.53
CA PHE A 306 12.62 -10.43 -29.32
C PHE A 306 12.02 -11.59 -30.10
N VAL A 307 12.36 -11.66 -31.39
CA VAL A 307 12.04 -12.79 -32.26
C VAL A 307 13.31 -13.61 -32.44
N GLY A 308 13.51 -14.63 -31.60
CA GLY A 308 14.68 -15.50 -31.66
C GLY A 308 14.84 -16.13 -33.04
N HIS A 309 16.06 -16.17 -33.57
CA HIS A 309 16.33 -16.62 -34.93
C HIS A 309 16.09 -18.12 -35.19
N ARG A 310 15.82 -18.95 -34.16
CA ARG A 310 15.82 -20.42 -34.33
C ARG A 310 14.72 -21.25 -33.63
N ASN A 311 13.98 -20.78 -32.62
CA ASN A 311 12.86 -21.51 -32.02
C ASN A 311 11.87 -20.56 -31.30
N LEU A 312 10.61 -20.52 -31.74
CA LEU A 312 9.57 -19.66 -31.17
C LEU A 312 9.17 -20.10 -29.75
N GLU A 313 9.00 -21.41 -29.53
CA GLU A 313 8.62 -21.98 -28.23
C GLU A 313 9.63 -21.69 -27.12
N GLU A 314 10.92 -21.89 -27.39
CA GLU A 314 11.98 -21.57 -26.42
C GLU A 314 12.02 -20.07 -26.10
N THR A 315 11.74 -19.23 -27.10
CA THR A 315 11.68 -17.77 -26.94
C THR A 315 10.52 -17.37 -26.03
N ILE A 316 9.34 -17.96 -26.24
CA ILE A 316 8.16 -17.78 -25.40
C ILE A 316 8.44 -18.23 -23.97
N PHE A 317 8.96 -19.45 -23.81
CA PHE A 317 9.25 -20.02 -22.51
C PHE A 317 10.24 -19.16 -21.71
N LYS A 318 11.34 -18.73 -22.34
CA LYS A 318 12.33 -17.85 -21.72
C LYS A 318 11.75 -16.49 -21.34
N THR A 319 10.90 -15.92 -22.21
CA THR A 319 10.21 -14.65 -21.92
C THR A 319 9.28 -14.78 -20.72
N ASN A 320 8.52 -15.87 -20.63
CA ASN A 320 7.62 -16.12 -19.49
C ASN A 320 8.38 -16.35 -18.17
N LEU A 321 9.52 -17.05 -18.19
CA LEU A 321 10.39 -17.19 -17.00
C LEU A 321 10.93 -15.83 -16.52
N GLU A 322 11.34 -14.99 -17.46
CA GLU A 322 11.79 -13.64 -17.15
C GLU A 322 10.64 -12.80 -16.60
N ALA A 323 9.48 -12.87 -17.25
CA ALA A 323 8.25 -12.22 -16.81
C ALA A 323 7.87 -12.64 -15.39
N ALA A 324 7.90 -13.94 -15.05
CA ALA A 324 7.59 -14.42 -13.70
C ALA A 324 8.49 -13.76 -12.63
N THR A 325 9.79 -13.62 -12.92
CA THR A 325 10.75 -12.95 -12.02
C THR A 325 10.46 -11.45 -11.93
N ALA A 326 10.21 -10.79 -13.06
CA ALA A 326 9.92 -9.37 -13.10
C ALA A 326 8.58 -9.03 -12.43
N ILE A 327 7.55 -9.87 -12.60
CA ILE A 327 6.23 -9.72 -11.98
C ILE A 327 6.35 -9.78 -10.46
N ALA A 328 7.00 -10.81 -9.92
CA ALA A 328 7.21 -10.91 -8.48
C ALA A 328 7.90 -9.67 -7.89
N ARG A 329 8.90 -9.13 -8.59
CA ARG A 329 9.54 -7.85 -8.22
C ARG A 329 8.58 -6.67 -8.30
N GLN A 330 7.84 -6.51 -9.40
CA GLN A 330 6.92 -5.39 -9.61
C GLN A 330 5.77 -5.39 -8.60
N LEU A 331 5.28 -6.57 -8.20
CA LEU A 331 4.25 -6.68 -7.15
C LEU A 331 4.73 -6.11 -5.82
N ARG A 332 5.98 -6.39 -5.43
CA ARG A 332 6.61 -5.84 -4.22
C ARG A 332 6.91 -4.34 -4.37
N LEU A 333 7.59 -3.97 -5.44
CA LEU A 333 8.01 -2.59 -5.72
C LEU A 333 6.84 -1.61 -5.78
N ARG A 334 5.77 -1.97 -6.49
CA ARG A 334 4.54 -1.16 -6.61
C ARG A 334 3.58 -1.36 -5.45
N ASN A 335 3.87 -2.32 -4.56
CA ASN A 335 2.98 -2.79 -3.50
C ASN A 335 1.54 -3.07 -4.00
N LEU A 336 1.43 -3.87 -5.06
CA LEU A 336 0.13 -4.28 -5.62
C LEU A 336 -0.52 -5.36 -4.75
N GLY A 337 -1.83 -5.29 -4.53
CA GLY A 337 -2.53 -6.25 -3.69
C GLY A 337 -4.01 -6.38 -4.03
N GLY A 338 -4.63 -7.45 -3.56
CA GLY A 338 -5.94 -7.91 -3.98
C GLY A 338 -5.82 -9.09 -4.93
N ILE A 339 -6.77 -9.18 -5.86
CA ILE A 339 -6.77 -10.19 -6.92
C ILE A 339 -5.83 -9.72 -8.04
N ILE A 340 -4.92 -10.59 -8.45
CA ILE A 340 -3.98 -10.36 -9.55
C ILE A 340 -4.17 -11.47 -10.56
N ILE A 341 -4.33 -11.08 -11.83
CA ILE A 341 -4.45 -11.98 -12.97
C ILE A 341 -3.24 -11.75 -13.86
N ILE A 342 -2.53 -12.82 -14.20
CA ILE A 342 -1.35 -12.77 -15.06
C ILE A 342 -1.65 -13.57 -16.33
N ASP A 343 -1.55 -12.90 -17.47
CA ASP A 343 -1.66 -13.47 -18.80
C ASP A 343 -0.26 -13.73 -19.35
N PHE A 344 0.21 -14.97 -19.19
CA PHE A 344 1.47 -15.41 -19.77
C PHE A 344 1.24 -15.78 -21.24
N ILE A 345 2.27 -15.64 -22.07
CA ILE A 345 2.19 -16.05 -23.47
C ILE A 345 1.91 -17.56 -23.54
N ASP A 346 0.98 -17.97 -24.39
CA ASP A 346 0.58 -19.37 -24.55
C ASP A 346 1.78 -20.30 -24.81
N MET A 347 1.83 -21.41 -24.06
CA MET A 347 2.85 -22.45 -24.18
C MET A 347 2.18 -23.79 -24.45
N GLU A 348 2.59 -24.53 -25.48
CA GLU A 348 2.01 -25.86 -25.78
C GLU A 348 2.44 -26.92 -24.75
N ASP A 349 3.70 -26.88 -24.31
CA ASP A 349 4.27 -27.83 -23.36
C ASP A 349 3.80 -27.57 -21.91
N GLU A 350 3.24 -28.60 -21.27
CA GLU A 350 2.84 -28.56 -19.87
C GLU A 350 4.02 -28.38 -18.90
N GLU A 351 5.19 -28.95 -19.21
CA GLU A 351 6.38 -28.80 -18.38
C GLU A 351 6.86 -27.35 -18.36
N HIS A 352 6.79 -26.65 -19.49
CA HIS A 352 7.07 -25.21 -19.55
C HIS A 352 6.12 -24.41 -18.66
N ARG A 353 4.80 -24.69 -18.71
CA ARG A 353 3.81 -24.05 -17.82
C ARG A 353 4.12 -24.29 -16.35
N ARG A 354 4.42 -25.54 -15.96
CA ARG A 354 4.79 -25.91 -14.59
C ARG A 354 6.05 -25.19 -14.12
N GLN A 355 7.06 -25.06 -14.97
CA GLN A 355 8.31 -24.37 -14.63
C GLN A 355 8.13 -22.86 -14.44
N VAL A 356 7.29 -22.22 -15.26
CA VAL A 356 6.94 -20.80 -15.09
C VAL A 356 6.22 -20.57 -13.76
N LEU A 357 5.23 -21.41 -13.42
CA LEU A 357 4.54 -21.35 -12.12
C LEU A 357 5.49 -21.54 -10.94
N ARG A 358 6.33 -22.58 -10.97
CA ARG A 358 7.33 -22.82 -9.91
C ARG A 358 8.31 -21.67 -9.76
N THR A 359 8.67 -21.02 -10.87
CA THR A 359 9.53 -19.83 -10.83
C THR A 359 8.80 -18.66 -10.17
N LEU A 360 7.54 -18.44 -10.50
CA LEU A 360 6.71 -17.41 -9.86
C LEU A 360 6.56 -17.67 -8.36
N GLU A 361 6.23 -18.90 -7.95
CA GLU A 361 6.14 -19.32 -6.54
C GLU A 361 7.44 -19.03 -5.78
N LYS A 362 8.56 -19.53 -6.28
CA LYS A 362 9.89 -19.32 -5.68
C LYS A 362 10.27 -17.85 -5.53
N GLN A 363 9.86 -17.00 -6.48
CA GLN A 363 10.15 -15.56 -6.40
C GLN A 363 9.21 -14.82 -5.44
N LEU A 364 8.00 -15.35 -5.21
CA LEU A 364 7.03 -14.81 -4.26
C LEU A 364 7.26 -15.27 -2.82
N GLU A 365 8.02 -16.34 -2.58
CA GLU A 365 8.49 -16.73 -1.23
C GLU A 365 9.28 -15.61 -0.54
N ARG A 366 9.93 -14.74 -1.33
CA ARG A 366 10.66 -13.57 -0.84
C ARG A 366 9.74 -12.40 -0.45
N ASP A 367 8.45 -12.49 -0.72
CA ASP A 367 7.49 -11.42 -0.43
C ASP A 367 7.00 -11.52 1.02
N HIS A 368 7.13 -10.42 1.77
CA HIS A 368 6.64 -10.35 3.14
C HIS A 368 5.10 -10.40 3.21
N ALA A 369 4.40 -9.93 2.18
CA ALA A 369 2.94 -10.01 2.11
C ALA A 369 2.49 -11.45 1.83
N LYS A 370 1.38 -11.86 2.45
CA LYS A 370 0.81 -13.19 2.19
C LYS A 370 0.33 -13.26 0.74
N THR A 371 0.90 -14.17 -0.03
CA THR A 371 0.50 -14.51 -1.39
C THR A 371 -0.19 -15.87 -1.38
N ASN A 372 -1.08 -16.09 -2.33
CA ASN A 372 -1.68 -17.40 -2.61
C ASN A 372 -1.91 -17.50 -4.11
N ILE A 373 -1.28 -18.48 -4.75
CA ILE A 373 -1.45 -18.78 -6.17
C ILE A 373 -2.46 -19.91 -6.28
N ILE A 374 -3.55 -19.67 -7.02
CA ILE A 374 -4.63 -20.64 -7.18
C ILE A 374 -4.29 -21.64 -8.29
N GLY A 375 -3.58 -21.18 -9.33
CA GLY A 375 -3.13 -21.99 -10.47
C GLY A 375 -3.41 -21.32 -11.81
N ILE A 376 -3.32 -22.10 -12.89
CA ILE A 376 -3.69 -21.71 -14.25
C ILE A 376 -5.16 -22.06 -14.47
N THR A 377 -5.91 -21.11 -15.03
CA THR A 377 -7.31 -21.28 -15.42
C THR A 377 -7.44 -22.02 -16.74
N GLU A 378 -8.66 -22.45 -17.07
CA GLU A 378 -8.97 -23.01 -18.40
C GLU A 378 -8.66 -22.04 -19.56
N LEU A 379 -8.61 -20.73 -19.27
CA LEU A 379 -8.26 -19.68 -20.22
C LEU A 379 -6.74 -19.42 -20.32
N GLY A 380 -5.90 -20.21 -19.64
CA GLY A 380 -4.44 -20.00 -19.63
C GLY A 380 -3.94 -18.94 -18.65
N LEU A 381 -4.85 -18.18 -18.02
CA LEU A 381 -4.50 -17.12 -17.07
C LEU A 381 -4.08 -17.68 -15.71
N VAL A 382 -3.05 -17.11 -15.10
CA VAL A 382 -2.65 -17.40 -13.72
C VAL A 382 -3.39 -16.48 -12.77
N GLN A 383 -4.08 -17.06 -11.78
CA GLN A 383 -4.78 -16.32 -10.74
C GLN A 383 -4.03 -16.39 -9.41
N MET A 384 -3.84 -15.24 -8.79
CA MET A 384 -3.28 -15.16 -7.45
C MET A 384 -3.94 -14.06 -6.61
N THR A 385 -3.76 -14.17 -5.31
CA THR A 385 -4.13 -13.12 -4.36
C THR A 385 -2.90 -12.69 -3.57
N ARG A 386 -2.80 -11.38 -3.31
CA ARG A 386 -1.76 -10.80 -2.45
C ARG A 386 -2.42 -9.90 -1.41
N LYS A 387 -2.16 -10.13 -0.13
CA LYS A 387 -2.77 -9.35 0.96
C LYS A 387 -2.42 -7.86 0.84
N ARG A 388 -3.43 -6.98 0.87
CA ARG A 388 -3.22 -5.53 0.96
C ARG A 388 -2.78 -5.17 2.38
N THR A 389 -1.54 -4.67 2.51
CA THR A 389 -0.98 -4.20 3.79
C THR A 389 -1.04 -2.69 3.93
N ARG A 390 -0.83 -1.95 2.82
CA ARG A 390 -0.79 -0.50 2.73
C ARG A 390 -1.18 -0.04 1.31
N GLU A 391 -1.27 1.27 1.10
CA GLU A 391 -1.51 1.88 -0.22
C GLU A 391 -0.44 1.48 -1.25
N SER A 392 -0.80 1.40 -2.53
CA SER A 392 0.15 1.11 -3.61
C SER A 392 1.04 2.33 -3.90
N LEU A 393 2.16 2.11 -4.58
CA LEU A 393 3.09 3.20 -4.93
C LEU A 393 2.40 4.32 -5.71
N VAL A 394 1.52 3.97 -6.67
CA VAL A 394 0.74 4.92 -7.46
C VAL A 394 -0.24 5.70 -6.59
N GLN A 395 -0.88 5.07 -5.61
CA GLN A 395 -1.80 5.76 -4.70
C GLN A 395 -1.07 6.75 -3.79
N VAL A 396 0.18 6.46 -3.42
CA VAL A 396 1.00 7.34 -2.57
C VAL A 396 1.59 8.50 -3.37
N LEU A 397 1.97 8.29 -4.62
CA LEU A 397 2.73 9.26 -5.42
C LEU A 397 1.91 10.01 -6.48
N CYS A 398 0.72 9.52 -6.85
CA CYS A 398 -0.08 10.09 -7.94
C CYS A 398 -1.51 10.42 -7.48
N GLU A 399 -2.17 11.29 -8.24
CA GLU A 399 -3.59 11.60 -8.12
C GLU A 399 -4.33 11.28 -9.44
N PRO A 400 -5.65 11.03 -9.42
CA PRO A 400 -6.41 10.80 -10.64
C PRO A 400 -6.30 11.98 -11.61
N CYS A 401 -6.11 11.69 -12.90
CA CYS A 401 -6.03 12.72 -13.91
C CYS A 401 -7.35 13.54 -13.97
N PRO A 402 -7.32 14.87 -13.84
CA PRO A 402 -8.53 15.69 -13.83
C PRO A 402 -9.29 15.65 -15.15
N SER A 403 -8.59 15.44 -16.27
CA SER A 403 -9.18 15.42 -17.62
C SER A 403 -9.92 14.12 -17.90
N CYS A 404 -9.28 12.96 -17.67
CA CYS A 404 -9.87 11.67 -18.01
C CYS A 404 -10.50 10.93 -16.82
N GLN A 405 -10.29 11.43 -15.59
CA GLN A 405 -10.73 10.83 -14.34
C GLN A 405 -10.31 9.36 -14.20
N GLY A 406 -9.09 9.05 -14.67
CA GLY A 406 -8.54 7.69 -14.63
C GLY A 406 -8.88 6.81 -15.83
N ARG A 407 -9.66 7.29 -16.82
CA ARG A 407 -9.96 6.50 -18.05
C ARG A 407 -8.74 6.21 -18.92
N GLY A 408 -7.67 7.00 -18.81
CA GLY A 408 -6.46 6.88 -19.65
C GLY A 408 -6.69 7.25 -21.13
N MET A 409 -7.88 7.70 -21.50
CA MET A 409 -8.27 8.09 -22.85
C MET A 409 -9.21 9.30 -22.81
N LEU A 410 -9.18 10.12 -23.85
CA LEU A 410 -10.09 11.25 -24.07
C LEU A 410 -10.88 11.00 -25.37
N LYS A 411 -12.15 11.41 -25.43
CA LYS A 411 -12.90 11.47 -26.68
C LYS A 411 -12.14 12.32 -27.70
N THR A 412 -12.18 11.92 -28.97
CA THR A 412 -11.54 12.68 -30.05
C THR A 412 -12.20 14.04 -30.21
N ALA A 413 -11.44 15.03 -30.72
CA ALA A 413 -12.00 16.36 -31.00
C ALA A 413 -13.21 16.28 -31.93
N GLU A 414 -13.17 15.38 -32.92
CA GLU A 414 -14.30 15.05 -33.80
C GLU A 414 -15.56 14.63 -33.02
N THR A 415 -15.41 13.69 -32.08
CA THR A 415 -16.54 13.23 -31.26
C THR A 415 -17.16 14.40 -30.49
N ILE A 416 -16.33 15.30 -29.96
CA ILE A 416 -16.78 16.49 -29.23
C ILE A 416 -17.47 17.49 -30.17
N CYS A 417 -16.97 17.71 -31.39
CA CYS A 417 -17.63 18.55 -32.39
C CYS A 417 -19.06 18.06 -32.67
N TYR A 418 -19.22 16.75 -32.87
CA TYR A 418 -20.54 16.16 -33.12
C TYR A 418 -21.44 16.13 -31.87
N GLU A 419 -20.90 16.13 -30.66
CA GLU A 419 -21.68 16.35 -29.44
C GLU A 419 -22.17 17.79 -29.34
N ILE A 420 -21.33 18.78 -29.64
CA ILE A 420 -21.68 20.19 -29.72
C ILE A 420 -22.81 20.42 -30.73
N PHE A 421 -22.72 19.86 -31.94
CA PHE A 421 -23.79 19.99 -32.95
C PHE A 421 -25.13 19.43 -32.45
N ARG A 422 -25.11 18.26 -31.80
CA ARG A 422 -26.32 17.66 -31.22
C ARG A 422 -26.87 18.49 -30.06
N GLU A 423 -26.01 19.15 -29.28
CA GLU A 423 -26.42 20.05 -28.22
C GLU A 423 -27.08 21.31 -28.75
N ILE A 424 -26.45 22.01 -29.71
CA ILE A 424 -27.02 23.18 -30.38
C ILE A 424 -28.39 22.85 -30.99
N LEU A 425 -28.54 21.69 -31.64
CA LEU A 425 -29.83 21.25 -32.19
C LEU A 425 -30.90 21.02 -31.11
N ARG A 426 -30.51 20.51 -29.92
CA ARG A 426 -31.44 20.33 -28.80
C ARG A 426 -31.86 21.68 -28.23
N GLU A 427 -30.89 22.55 -27.99
CA GLU A 427 -31.12 23.90 -27.45
C GLU A 427 -31.96 24.75 -28.40
N ALA A 428 -31.68 24.74 -29.70
CA ALA A 428 -32.44 25.51 -30.69
C ALA A 428 -33.90 25.07 -30.85
N ARG A 429 -34.23 23.82 -30.49
CA ARG A 429 -35.62 23.34 -30.45
C ARG A 429 -36.31 23.69 -29.13
N ALA A 430 -35.56 23.74 -28.03
CA ALA A 430 -36.09 24.01 -26.70
C ALA A 430 -36.25 25.51 -26.43
N TYR A 431 -35.31 26.33 -26.91
CA TYR A 431 -35.22 27.75 -26.65
C TYR A 431 -35.01 28.52 -27.95
N GLN A 432 -35.67 29.68 -28.08
CA GLN A 432 -35.49 30.59 -29.21
C GLN A 432 -34.43 31.64 -28.88
N ALA A 433 -33.15 31.23 -28.84
CA ALA A 433 -32.04 32.17 -28.70
C ALA A 433 -31.75 32.90 -30.02
N ASP A 434 -31.18 34.10 -29.94
CA ASP A 434 -30.83 34.89 -31.13
C ASP A 434 -29.48 34.46 -31.70
N SER A 435 -28.56 33.97 -30.85
CA SER A 435 -27.32 33.34 -31.28
C SER A 435 -26.80 32.32 -30.26
N TYR A 436 -25.87 31.46 -30.69
CA TYR A 436 -25.22 30.47 -29.83
C TYR A 436 -23.73 30.78 -29.73
N LEU A 437 -23.16 30.72 -28.53
CA LEU A 437 -21.73 30.82 -28.29
C LEU A 437 -21.22 29.51 -27.74
N VAL A 438 -20.34 28.85 -28.47
CA VAL A 438 -19.66 27.63 -28.05
C VAL A 438 -18.31 28.00 -27.44
N LEU A 439 -18.14 27.69 -26.16
CA LEU A 439 -16.87 27.76 -25.45
C LEU A 439 -16.25 26.37 -25.45
N ALA A 440 -15.07 26.19 -26.02
CA ALA A 440 -14.40 24.88 -26.07
C ALA A 440 -12.88 24.99 -26.09
N ASN A 441 -12.18 23.87 -25.90
CA ASN A 441 -10.73 23.80 -26.05
C ASN A 441 -10.29 24.19 -27.49
N GLN A 442 -9.10 24.78 -27.60
CA GLN A 442 -8.49 25.21 -28.88
C GLN A 442 -8.58 24.15 -29.98
N LYS A 443 -8.25 22.88 -29.69
CA LYS A 443 -8.28 21.81 -30.69
C LYS A 443 -9.66 21.54 -31.26
N VAL A 444 -10.70 21.73 -30.44
CA VAL A 444 -12.10 21.54 -30.85
C VAL A 444 -12.55 22.74 -31.67
N VAL A 445 -12.22 23.96 -31.24
CA VAL A 445 -12.57 25.19 -31.96
C VAL A 445 -11.88 25.25 -33.33
N ASP A 446 -10.58 24.93 -33.41
CA ASP A 446 -9.85 24.90 -34.68
C ASP A 446 -10.49 23.90 -35.66
N ARG A 447 -10.85 22.71 -35.15
CA ARG A 447 -11.52 21.70 -35.96
C ARG A 447 -12.90 22.15 -36.43
N LEU A 448 -13.68 22.82 -35.57
CA LEU A 448 -14.98 23.38 -35.92
C LEU A 448 -14.88 24.46 -37.01
N LEU A 449 -13.82 25.27 -36.96
CA LEU A 449 -13.61 26.37 -37.91
C LEU A 449 -12.94 25.95 -39.23
N ASP A 450 -12.21 24.84 -39.25
CA ASP A 450 -11.49 24.36 -40.43
C ASP A 450 -12.15 23.11 -41.04
N GLU A 451 -11.88 21.93 -40.47
CA GLU A 451 -12.31 20.62 -41.02
C GLU A 451 -13.84 20.45 -41.03
N GLU A 452 -14.54 20.95 -40.02
CA GLU A 452 -16.00 20.80 -39.85
C GLU A 452 -16.76 22.06 -40.29
N SER A 453 -16.10 23.02 -40.95
CA SER A 453 -16.68 24.33 -41.29
C SER A 453 -17.91 24.23 -42.20
N GLY A 454 -17.95 23.25 -43.10
CA GLY A 454 -19.15 22.94 -43.90
C GLY A 454 -20.32 22.46 -43.03
N ASN A 455 -20.05 21.59 -42.05
CA ASN A 455 -21.08 21.08 -41.13
C ASN A 455 -21.62 22.19 -40.22
N VAL A 456 -20.78 23.14 -39.81
CA VAL A 456 -21.20 24.34 -39.08
C VAL A 456 -22.14 25.19 -39.93
N ALA A 457 -21.78 25.48 -41.19
CA ALA A 457 -22.60 26.29 -42.08
C ALA A 457 -23.97 25.66 -42.35
N ASP A 458 -24.01 24.34 -42.57
CA ASP A 458 -25.26 23.59 -42.74
C ASP A 458 -26.12 23.66 -41.47
N LEU A 459 -25.50 23.58 -40.30
CA LEU A 459 -26.19 23.69 -39.01
C LEU A 459 -26.76 25.11 -38.79
N GLU A 460 -25.99 26.16 -39.06
CA GLU A 460 -26.44 27.56 -38.98
C GLU A 460 -27.63 27.82 -39.92
N LEU A 461 -27.58 27.29 -41.15
CA LEU A 461 -28.68 27.37 -42.11
C LEU A 461 -29.93 26.63 -41.62
N PHE A 462 -29.75 25.45 -41.02
CA PHE A 462 -30.86 24.65 -40.51
C PHE A 462 -31.55 25.30 -39.30
N ILE A 463 -30.79 25.88 -38.37
CA ILE A 463 -31.35 26.56 -37.19
C ILE A 463 -31.76 28.02 -37.50
N GLY A 464 -31.26 28.60 -38.59
CA GLY A 464 -31.51 29.98 -39.00
C GLY A 464 -30.90 31.04 -38.08
N ARG A 465 -29.85 30.69 -37.31
CA ARG A 465 -29.20 31.52 -36.29
C ARG A 465 -27.68 31.33 -36.33
N PRO A 466 -26.88 32.37 -36.04
CA PRO A 466 -25.42 32.27 -36.07
C PRO A 466 -24.86 31.54 -34.85
N ILE A 467 -23.77 30.82 -35.06
CA ILE A 467 -22.99 30.12 -34.05
C ILE A 467 -21.59 30.76 -33.98
N LYS A 468 -21.21 31.23 -32.79
CA LYS A 468 -19.90 31.78 -32.51
C LYS A 468 -19.08 30.76 -31.74
N PHE A 469 -17.78 30.73 -32.01
CA PHE A 469 -16.84 29.87 -31.29
C PHE A 469 -15.82 30.74 -30.56
N GLN A 470 -15.56 30.40 -29.30
CA GLN A 470 -14.53 31.03 -28.50
C GLN A 470 -13.71 29.95 -27.79
N VAL A 471 -12.39 30.14 -27.82
CA VAL A 471 -11.47 29.25 -27.14
C VAL A 471 -11.47 29.55 -25.65
N GLU A 472 -11.66 28.52 -24.85
CA GLU A 472 -11.43 28.56 -23.41
C GLU A 472 -10.15 27.79 -23.06
N ALA A 473 -9.14 28.50 -22.58
CA ALA A 473 -7.79 27.95 -22.40
C ALA A 473 -7.72 26.95 -21.23
N MET A 474 -8.62 27.08 -20.26
CA MET A 474 -8.69 26.19 -19.10
C MET A 474 -9.43 24.88 -19.39
N TYR A 475 -10.09 24.76 -20.55
CA TYR A 475 -10.90 23.59 -20.87
C TYR A 475 -10.02 22.46 -21.40
N SER A 476 -10.23 21.26 -20.86
CA SER A 476 -9.76 20.02 -21.47
C SER A 476 -10.50 19.74 -22.78
N GLN A 477 -9.96 18.85 -23.63
CA GLN A 477 -10.54 18.55 -24.95
C GLN A 477 -12.02 18.12 -24.90
N GLU A 478 -12.45 17.50 -23.80
CA GLU A 478 -13.83 17.00 -23.64
C GLU A 478 -14.78 18.01 -22.98
N GLN A 479 -14.28 19.18 -22.58
CA GLN A 479 -15.09 20.23 -21.99
C GLN A 479 -15.52 21.25 -23.04
N TYR A 480 -16.81 21.53 -23.06
CA TYR A 480 -17.41 22.60 -23.83
C TYR A 480 -18.67 23.10 -23.13
N ASP A 481 -19.05 24.35 -23.42
CA ASP A 481 -20.34 24.92 -23.03
C ASP A 481 -21.01 25.55 -24.26
N VAL A 482 -22.32 25.39 -24.38
CA VAL A 482 -23.15 26.08 -25.35
C VAL A 482 -23.96 27.16 -24.63
N VAL A 483 -23.56 28.42 -24.79
CA VAL A 483 -24.22 29.58 -24.18
C VAL A 483 -25.25 30.15 -25.15
N LEU A 484 -26.48 30.29 -24.68
CA LEU A 484 -27.57 30.96 -25.39
C LEU A 484 -27.44 32.48 -25.21
N LEU A 485 -27.37 33.22 -26.31
CA LEU A 485 -27.24 34.68 -26.35
C LEU A 485 -28.50 35.38 -26.87
#